data_AF-A0A183PI15-F1
#
_entry.id   AF-A0A183PI15-F1
#
_cell.length_a   1.000
_cell.length_b   1.000
_cell.length_c   1.000
_cell.angle_alpha   90.00
_cell.angle_beta   90.00
_cell.angle_gamma   90.00
#
_symmetry.space_group_name_H-M   'P 1'
#
loop_
_entity.id
_entity.type
_entity.pdbx_description
1 polymer ?
#
loop_
_entity_poly.entity_id
_entity_poly.type
_entity_poly.pdbx_seq_one_letter_code
_entity_poly.pdbx_strand_id
1 'polypeptide(L)'
;MCRMQYSCTLAEDSGFFSAYPIAHEIMHSLGVEHDGEGNSCDRSGSTGNIMAPLILSAGHNHHWSDCTRLVLQNGLETQKFTCLQDFPIFKQEHMNFDLPGWQWSLDQQCFVISGSNISQHCPGVGEYACQELWCSMSGSKDHCDKMLNHGLLDGTPCGEKKECFHGECIDLKPQKLETNQRSHQYTSWSACSRTNGIGTRYRTRKCSNRNQNKCEFNDNESMIEYELCGKNTNEDHLKSIDYREEQCSRFDQFKLRGIYHKWLPYIYSQ
;
A
#
# COMPACT_ATOMS: atom_id res chain seq x y z
N MET A 1 1.62 10.49 -11.05
CA MET A 1 0.41 9.94 -10.41
C MET A 1 -0.85 10.56 -10.99
N CYS A 2 -1.34 11.74 -10.55
CA CYS A 2 -2.65 12.27 -11.01
C CYS A 2 -2.70 12.85 -12.44
N ARG A 3 -1.79 12.46 -13.33
CA ARG A 3 -1.82 12.80 -14.76
C ARG A 3 -1.97 11.50 -15.54
N MET A 4 -3.08 11.31 -16.25
CA MET A 4 -3.39 10.03 -16.92
C MET A 4 -2.30 9.52 -17.86
N GLN A 5 -1.62 10.41 -18.58
CA GLN A 5 -0.55 10.03 -19.52
C GLN A 5 0.71 9.47 -18.83
N TYR A 6 0.88 9.76 -17.54
CA TYR A 6 2.08 9.45 -16.76
C TYR A 6 1.71 8.78 -15.42
N SER A 7 0.52 8.19 -15.33
CA SER A 7 0.06 7.45 -14.15
C SER A 7 0.37 5.96 -14.30
N CYS A 8 1.60 5.65 -14.71
CA CYS A 8 2.04 4.31 -15.01
C CYS A 8 3.35 4.06 -14.27
N THR A 9 3.51 2.83 -13.79
CA THR A 9 4.65 2.39 -13.01
C THR A 9 4.99 0.99 -13.48
N LEU A 10 6.27 0.71 -13.72
CA LEU A 10 6.76 -0.61 -14.10
C LEU A 10 7.74 -1.08 -13.03
N ALA A 11 7.54 -2.27 -12.51
CA ALA A 11 8.46 -2.92 -11.58
C ALA A 11 8.76 -4.33 -12.09
N GLU A 12 10.02 -4.73 -12.03
CA GLU A 12 10.44 -6.09 -12.36
C GLU A 12 10.04 -7.06 -11.23
N ASP A 13 9.58 -8.24 -11.61
CA ASP A 13 9.28 -9.29 -10.64
C ASP A 13 10.60 -9.89 -10.12
N SER A 14 10.69 -9.99 -8.80
CA SER A 14 11.81 -10.53 -8.04
C SER A 14 11.24 -11.23 -6.79
N GLY A 15 10.07 -11.84 -6.93
CA GLY A 15 9.37 -12.48 -5.82
C GLY A 15 8.90 -11.47 -4.78
N PHE A 16 8.96 -11.83 -3.49
CA PHE A 16 8.49 -10.94 -2.42
C PHE A 16 9.26 -9.61 -2.33
N PHE A 17 10.49 -9.57 -2.81
CA PHE A 17 11.29 -8.34 -2.81
C PHE A 17 10.73 -7.28 -3.76
N SER A 18 9.90 -7.66 -4.75
CA SER A 18 9.22 -6.70 -5.65
C SER A 18 8.39 -5.64 -4.93
N ALA A 19 7.98 -5.89 -3.68
CA ALA A 19 7.33 -4.86 -2.86
C ALA A 19 8.20 -3.58 -2.73
N TYR A 20 9.53 -3.72 -2.68
CA TYR A 20 10.46 -2.59 -2.60
C TYR A 20 10.44 -1.71 -3.85
N PRO A 21 10.77 -2.21 -5.07
CA PRO A 21 10.71 -1.39 -6.27
C PRO A 21 9.28 -0.91 -6.57
N ILE A 22 8.24 -1.67 -6.26
CA ILE A 22 6.86 -1.17 -6.40
C ILE A 22 6.64 0.09 -5.54
N ALA A 23 7.05 0.06 -4.27
CA ALA A 23 6.93 1.21 -3.37
C ALA A 23 7.77 2.40 -3.85
N HIS A 24 9.00 2.14 -4.31
CA HIS A 24 9.93 3.13 -4.85
C HIS A 24 9.33 3.86 -6.07
N GLU A 25 8.85 3.10 -7.06
CA GLU A 25 8.36 3.66 -8.31
C GLU A 25 6.98 4.35 -8.16
N ILE A 26 6.18 3.94 -7.16
CA ILE A 26 4.99 4.68 -6.74
C ILE A 26 5.37 6.06 -6.18
N MET A 27 6.46 6.17 -5.41
CA MET A 27 6.92 7.46 -4.90
C MET A 27 7.46 8.38 -5.98
N HIS A 28 8.16 7.86 -6.99
CA HIS A 28 8.49 8.63 -8.19
C HIS A 28 7.23 9.15 -8.88
N SER A 29 6.19 8.33 -8.97
CA SER A 29 4.90 8.76 -9.51
C SER A 29 4.28 9.89 -8.67
N LEU A 30 4.57 9.97 -7.37
CA LEU A 30 4.16 11.06 -6.47
C LEU A 30 5.10 12.28 -6.50
N GLY A 31 6.17 12.23 -7.30
CA GLY A 31 7.11 13.32 -7.51
C GLY A 31 8.27 13.36 -6.51
N VAL A 32 8.55 12.24 -5.85
CA VAL A 32 9.71 12.09 -4.96
C VAL A 32 10.93 11.72 -5.79
N GLU A 33 12.04 12.41 -5.56
CA GLU A 33 13.35 12.13 -6.17
C GLU A 33 14.19 11.25 -5.26
N HIS A 34 15.31 10.73 -5.77
CA HIS A 34 16.21 9.90 -4.96
C HIS A 34 16.79 10.63 -3.75
N ASP A 35 16.97 9.90 -2.65
CA ASP A 35 17.66 10.39 -1.46
C ASP A 35 19.16 10.64 -1.75
N GLY A 36 19.66 11.82 -1.39
CA GLY A 36 21.06 12.20 -1.60
C GLY A 36 21.38 12.70 -3.01
N GLU A 37 20.38 12.79 -3.89
CA GLU A 37 20.55 13.34 -5.23
C GLU A 37 20.02 14.78 -5.26
N GLY A 38 20.90 15.74 -4.98
CA GLY A 38 20.57 17.18 -4.97
C GLY A 38 19.67 17.62 -3.81
N ASN A 39 19.59 16.85 -2.73
CA ASN A 39 18.80 17.16 -1.53
C ASN A 39 19.55 16.83 -0.24
N SER A 40 18.99 17.17 0.93
CA SER A 40 19.62 16.99 2.24
C SER A 40 19.53 15.58 2.83
N CYS A 41 19.17 14.57 2.03
CA CYS A 41 18.97 13.19 2.48
C CYS A 41 20.11 12.23 2.10
N ASP A 42 21.34 12.73 2.00
CA ASP A 42 22.55 11.93 1.68
C ASP A 42 22.71 10.69 2.56
N ARG A 43 22.46 10.84 3.87
CA ARG A 43 22.51 9.73 4.82
C ARG A 43 21.45 8.67 4.51
N SER A 44 20.24 9.09 4.15
CA SER A 44 19.14 8.18 3.81
C SER A 44 19.43 7.41 2.52
N GLY A 45 20.02 8.08 1.53
CA GLY A 45 20.48 7.46 0.29
C GLY A 45 21.58 6.43 0.56
N SER A 46 22.50 6.74 1.47
CA SER A 46 23.60 5.84 1.85
C SER A 46 23.18 4.67 2.75
N THR A 47 22.08 4.80 3.51
CA THR A 47 21.57 3.72 4.38
C THR A 47 20.62 2.76 3.68
N GLY A 48 20.24 3.05 2.43
CA GLY A 48 19.34 2.19 1.65
C GLY A 48 17.87 2.35 2.04
N ASN A 49 17.44 3.57 2.38
CA ASN A 49 16.01 3.88 2.50
C ASN A 49 15.29 3.63 1.17
N ILE A 50 13.96 3.57 1.17
CA ILE A 50 13.21 3.16 -0.02
C ILE A 50 13.54 4.01 -1.26
N MET A 51 13.77 5.32 -1.09
CA MET A 51 14.14 6.23 -2.18
C MET A 51 15.65 6.35 -2.43
N ALA A 52 16.48 5.46 -1.88
CA ALA A 52 17.89 5.40 -2.24
C ALA A 52 18.05 5.07 -3.74
N PRO A 53 19.04 5.65 -4.44
CA PRO A 53 19.27 5.43 -5.87
C PRO A 53 19.80 4.03 -6.19
N LEU A 54 20.32 3.32 -5.18
CA LEU A 54 20.83 1.96 -5.31
C LEU A 54 20.15 1.08 -4.25
N ILE A 55 19.75 -0.10 -4.68
CA ILE A 55 19.31 -1.16 -3.77
C ILE A 55 20.56 -1.69 -3.06
N LEU A 56 20.80 -1.19 -1.85
CA LEU A 56 21.87 -1.70 -1.00
C LEU A 56 21.43 -3.02 -0.37
N SER A 57 22.33 -4.01 -0.28
CA SER A 57 22.07 -5.39 0.15
C SER A 57 21.60 -5.59 1.61
N ALA A 58 21.12 -4.52 2.25
CA ALA A 58 20.60 -4.52 3.60
C ALA A 58 19.07 -4.48 3.55
N GLY A 59 18.45 -5.65 3.34
CA GLY A 59 16.98 -5.86 3.23
C GLY A 59 16.20 -5.60 4.52
N HIS A 60 16.53 -4.56 5.28
CA HIS A 60 15.86 -4.17 6.52
C HIS A 60 15.57 -2.66 6.64
N ASN A 61 16.22 -1.80 5.84
CA ASN A 61 15.98 -0.35 5.91
C ASN A 61 14.84 0.11 5.00
N HIS A 62 13.63 -0.39 5.27
CA HIS A 62 12.42 -0.02 4.52
C HIS A 62 11.78 1.29 5.04
N HIS A 63 12.58 2.34 5.25
CA HIS A 63 12.12 3.61 5.78
C HIS A 63 12.01 4.67 4.68
N TRP A 64 11.08 5.61 4.88
CA TRP A 64 10.99 6.84 4.10
C TRP A 64 11.86 7.92 4.72
N SER A 65 12.59 8.67 3.90
CA SER A 65 13.40 9.80 4.35
C SER A 65 12.57 11.03 4.73
N ASP A 66 13.22 11.99 5.38
CA ASP A 66 12.63 13.30 5.63
C ASP A 66 12.32 14.05 4.33
N CYS A 67 13.12 13.87 3.28
CA CYS A 67 12.90 14.46 1.96
C CYS A 67 11.65 13.90 1.29
N THR A 68 11.46 12.58 1.35
CA THR A 68 10.21 11.94 0.89
C THR A 68 9.00 12.56 1.60
N ARG A 69 9.06 12.68 2.93
CA ARG A 69 7.97 13.26 3.73
C ARG A 69 7.66 14.70 3.32
N LEU A 70 8.67 15.54 3.13
CA LEU A 70 8.51 16.94 2.74
C LEU A 70 7.85 17.08 1.36
N VAL A 71 8.26 16.25 0.39
CA VAL A 71 7.66 16.24 -0.95
C VAL A 71 6.17 15.87 -0.89
N LEU A 72 5.83 14.82 -0.12
CA LEU A 72 4.44 14.40 0.04
C LEU A 72 3.59 15.45 0.76
N GLN A 73 4.10 16.07 1.82
CA GLN A 73 3.42 17.17 2.53
C GLN A 73 3.15 18.35 1.60
N ASN A 74 4.15 18.81 0.87
CA ASN A 74 4.00 19.90 -0.11
C ASN A 74 3.00 19.51 -1.22
N GLY A 75 3.00 18.26 -1.67
CA GLY A 75 2.03 17.75 -2.66
C GLY A 75 0.59 17.78 -2.16
N LEU A 76 0.36 17.52 -0.88
CA LEU A 76 -0.96 17.66 -0.23
C LEU A 76 -1.37 19.13 -0.14
N GLU A 77 -0.49 20.01 0.33
CA GLU A 77 -0.75 21.45 0.47
C GLU A 77 -1.05 22.13 -0.87
N THR A 78 -0.34 21.73 -1.92
CA THR A 78 -0.50 22.24 -3.29
C THR A 78 -1.56 21.52 -4.11
N GLN A 79 -2.33 20.61 -3.50
CA GLN A 79 -3.41 19.85 -4.14
C GLN A 79 -2.96 19.05 -5.39
N LYS A 80 -1.71 18.58 -5.43
CA LYS A 80 -1.18 17.76 -6.53
C LYS A 80 -1.78 16.35 -6.58
N PHE A 81 -2.32 15.86 -5.45
CA PHE A 81 -2.83 14.50 -5.28
C PHE A 81 -4.36 14.42 -5.26
N THR A 82 -5.05 15.32 -5.95
CA THR A 82 -6.52 15.39 -5.96
C THR A 82 -7.21 14.10 -6.40
N CYS A 83 -6.58 13.30 -7.27
CA CYS A 83 -7.11 12.00 -7.72
C CYS A 83 -7.02 10.87 -6.68
N LEU A 84 -6.37 11.11 -5.53
CA LEU A 84 -6.22 10.13 -4.45
C LEU A 84 -7.07 10.48 -3.22
N GLN A 85 -7.93 11.49 -3.32
CA GLN A 85 -8.70 12.03 -2.19
C GLN A 85 -10.09 11.37 -2.06
N ASP A 86 -10.60 10.78 -3.13
CA ASP A 86 -11.84 10.04 -3.10
C ASP A 86 -11.65 8.62 -2.53
N PHE A 87 -12.74 8.07 -2.02
CA PHE A 87 -12.74 6.72 -1.47
C PHE A 87 -12.90 5.70 -2.61
N PRO A 88 -12.10 4.61 -2.66
CA PRO A 88 -12.23 3.60 -3.71
C PRO A 88 -13.62 2.96 -3.72
N ILE A 89 -14.27 2.93 -4.88
CA ILE A 89 -15.67 2.49 -5.04
C ILE A 89 -15.80 0.95 -4.96
N PHE A 90 -14.74 0.21 -5.22
CA PHE A 90 -14.76 -1.26 -5.22
C PHE A 90 -14.37 -1.83 -3.85
N LYS A 91 -15.10 -2.86 -3.41
CA LYS A 91 -14.74 -3.67 -2.24
C LYS A 91 -13.34 -4.24 -2.45
N GLN A 92 -12.47 -4.04 -1.47
CA GLN A 92 -11.13 -4.60 -1.43
C GLN A 92 -11.17 -6.11 -1.13
N GLU A 93 -11.75 -6.91 -2.03
CA GLU A 93 -11.96 -8.36 -1.82
C GLU A 93 -10.66 -9.17 -1.71
N HIS A 94 -9.50 -8.55 -2.00
CA HIS A 94 -8.19 -9.21 -2.03
C HIS A 94 -7.18 -8.68 -1.02
N MET A 95 -7.59 -7.82 -0.08
CA MET A 95 -6.69 -7.32 0.96
C MET A 95 -6.67 -8.30 2.14
N ASN A 96 -5.73 -9.25 2.12
CA ASN A 96 -5.47 -10.06 3.30
C ASN A 96 -4.58 -9.23 4.25
N PHE A 97 -5.11 -8.87 5.41
CA PHE A 97 -4.40 -8.03 6.39
C PHE A 97 -3.43 -8.83 7.27
N ASP A 98 -3.38 -10.15 7.10
CA ASP A 98 -2.46 -11.03 7.81
C ASP A 98 -1.01 -10.83 7.36
N LEU A 99 -0.08 -11.10 8.28
CA LEU A 99 1.34 -11.03 7.98
C LEU A 99 1.72 -12.10 6.93
N PRO A 100 2.54 -11.78 5.92
CA PRO A 100 2.82 -12.68 4.81
C PRO A 100 3.49 -13.99 5.25
N GLY A 101 4.31 -13.97 6.30
CA GLY A 101 4.93 -15.17 6.88
C GLY A 101 3.94 -16.16 7.51
N TRP A 102 2.68 -15.77 7.77
CA TRP A 102 1.62 -16.70 8.18
C TRP A 102 1.04 -17.50 7.01
N GLN A 103 1.22 -17.01 5.79
CA GLN A 103 0.68 -17.60 4.56
C GLN A 103 1.73 -18.38 3.77
N TRP A 104 2.98 -17.95 3.87
CA TRP A 104 4.10 -18.47 3.08
C TRP A 104 5.13 -19.11 4.00
N SER A 105 5.16 -20.45 4.00
CA SER A 105 6.20 -21.24 4.68
C SER A 105 7.59 -20.94 4.12
N LEU A 106 8.64 -21.30 4.87
CA LEU A 106 10.03 -21.07 4.46
C LEU A 106 10.37 -21.70 3.11
N ASP A 107 9.90 -22.92 2.84
CA ASP A 107 10.12 -23.59 1.56
C ASP A 107 9.39 -22.87 0.42
N GLN A 108 8.19 -22.34 0.68
CA GLN A 108 7.47 -21.53 -0.32
C GLN A 108 8.16 -20.19 -0.58
N GLN A 109 8.81 -19.60 0.42
CA GLN A 109 9.64 -18.40 0.23
C GLN A 109 10.82 -18.70 -0.70
N CYS A 110 11.49 -19.85 -0.55
CA CYS A 110 12.53 -20.31 -1.48
C CYS A 110 11.99 -20.63 -2.88
N PHE A 111 10.80 -21.23 -2.97
CA PHE A 111 10.15 -21.54 -4.24
C PHE A 111 9.86 -20.29 -5.06
N VAL A 112 9.32 -19.23 -4.44
CA VAL A 112 8.98 -17.98 -5.11
C VAL A 112 10.21 -17.31 -5.72
N ILE A 113 11.36 -17.38 -5.06
CA ILE A 113 12.61 -16.77 -5.54
C ILE A 113 13.25 -17.60 -6.65
N SER A 114 13.24 -18.93 -6.51
CA SER A 114 13.95 -19.83 -7.44
C SER A 114 13.13 -20.28 -8.64
N GLY A 115 11.79 -20.23 -8.54
CA GLY A 115 10.87 -20.85 -9.50
C GLY A 115 10.93 -22.39 -9.51
N SER A 116 11.65 -23.00 -8.56
CA SER A 116 11.99 -24.42 -8.57
C SER A 116 11.31 -25.17 -7.44
N ASN A 117 10.54 -26.21 -7.77
CA ASN A 117 9.82 -27.05 -6.80
C ASN A 117 10.74 -27.97 -5.97
N ILE A 118 12.01 -28.09 -6.33
CA ILE A 118 13.02 -28.81 -5.55
C ILE A 118 13.75 -27.89 -4.58
N SER A 119 13.51 -26.57 -4.65
CA SER A 119 14.11 -25.64 -3.70
C SER A 119 13.50 -25.83 -2.31
N GLN A 120 14.34 -25.70 -1.29
CA GLN A 120 13.91 -25.83 0.11
C GLN A 120 14.74 -24.92 1.01
N HIS A 121 14.16 -24.57 2.15
CA HIS A 121 14.84 -23.80 3.17
C HIS A 121 15.92 -24.63 3.88
N CYS A 122 17.04 -23.98 4.18
CA CYS A 122 18.15 -24.59 4.89
C CYS A 122 18.04 -24.40 6.42
N PRO A 123 17.88 -25.47 7.22
CA PRO A 123 17.84 -25.35 8.67
C PRO A 123 19.23 -25.04 9.24
N GLY A 124 19.30 -24.19 10.28
CA GLY A 124 20.50 -24.05 11.12
C GLY A 124 21.34 -22.78 10.93
N VAL A 125 20.82 -21.72 10.30
CA VAL A 125 21.46 -20.39 10.34
C VAL A 125 20.91 -19.63 11.56
N GLY A 126 21.80 -19.21 12.46
CA GLY A 126 21.50 -18.82 13.85
C GLY A 126 20.63 -17.56 14.09
N GLU A 127 20.72 -17.01 15.30
CA GLU A 127 19.93 -15.91 15.92
C GLU A 127 19.58 -14.65 15.08
N TYR A 128 20.11 -14.52 13.87
CA TYR A 128 19.79 -13.48 12.87
C TYR A 128 18.75 -13.94 11.83
N ALA A 129 17.99 -15.00 12.13
CA ALA A 129 17.11 -15.71 11.19
C ALA A 129 16.23 -14.79 10.32
N CYS A 130 15.73 -13.67 10.84
CA CYS A 130 14.76 -12.84 10.10
C CYS A 130 15.35 -11.97 8.99
N GLN A 131 16.66 -11.69 9.00
CA GLN A 131 17.29 -10.80 8.01
C GLN A 131 17.80 -11.54 6.78
N GLU A 132 17.86 -12.88 6.83
CA GLU A 132 18.49 -13.68 5.79
C GLU A 132 17.66 -14.92 5.50
N LEU A 133 17.27 -15.10 4.25
CA LEU A 133 16.69 -16.33 3.76
C LEU A 133 17.78 -17.18 3.10
N TRP A 134 17.93 -18.41 3.56
CA TRP A 134 18.89 -19.39 3.04
C TRP A 134 18.16 -20.55 2.39
N CYS A 135 18.48 -20.78 1.12
CA CYS A 135 17.78 -21.76 0.29
C CYS A 135 18.77 -22.69 -0.41
N SER A 136 18.39 -23.97 -0.49
CA SER A 136 19.05 -24.94 -1.35
C SER A 136 18.32 -24.97 -2.69
N MET A 137 19.02 -24.64 -3.78
CA MET A 137 18.44 -24.64 -5.14
C MET A 137 18.35 -26.04 -5.74
N SER A 138 19.20 -26.97 -5.28
CA SER A 138 19.33 -28.33 -5.81
C SER A 138 18.52 -29.36 -5.02
N GLY A 139 17.86 -28.95 -3.93
CA GLY A 139 17.22 -29.87 -2.98
C GLY A 139 18.21 -30.68 -2.12
N SER A 140 19.52 -30.42 -2.24
CA SER A 140 20.52 -30.97 -1.33
C SER A 140 20.80 -30.01 -0.18
N LYS A 141 20.67 -30.49 1.06
CA LYS A 141 20.98 -29.71 2.27
C LYS A 141 22.47 -29.35 2.41
N ASP A 142 23.33 -29.93 1.58
CA ASP A 142 24.78 -29.69 1.62
C ASP A 142 25.19 -28.41 0.86
N HIS A 143 24.30 -27.84 0.06
CA HIS A 143 24.55 -26.63 -0.73
C HIS A 143 23.44 -25.61 -0.49
N CYS A 144 23.74 -24.57 0.27
CA CYS A 144 22.81 -23.52 0.65
C CYS A 144 23.38 -22.15 0.29
N ASP A 145 22.59 -21.38 -0.44
CA ASP A 145 22.93 -20.03 -0.85
C ASP A 145 22.08 -19.02 -0.07
N LYS A 146 22.69 -17.89 0.30
CA LYS A 146 21.97 -16.75 0.86
C LYS A 146 21.25 -16.03 -0.28
N MET A 147 19.94 -15.84 -0.14
CA MET A 147 19.14 -15.12 -1.12
C MET A 147 19.35 -13.62 -0.95
N LEU A 148 19.94 -12.97 -1.98
CA LEU A 148 20.27 -11.55 -1.94
C LEU A 148 18.99 -10.71 -1.81
N ASN A 149 18.97 -9.74 -0.89
CA ASN A 149 17.82 -8.86 -0.61
C ASN A 149 16.56 -9.56 -0.05
N HIS A 150 16.65 -10.85 0.29
CA HIS A 150 15.54 -11.61 0.85
C HIS A 150 15.83 -12.00 2.30
N GLY A 151 15.14 -11.35 3.23
CA GLY A 151 14.97 -11.82 4.61
C GLY A 151 13.74 -12.72 4.74
N LEU A 152 13.47 -13.19 5.95
CA LEU A 152 12.22 -13.89 6.23
C LEU A 152 11.08 -12.88 6.27
N LEU A 153 9.94 -13.28 5.73
CA LEU A 153 8.73 -12.45 5.72
C LEU A 153 8.24 -12.18 7.16
N ASP A 154 7.70 -10.99 7.39
CA ASP A 154 7.05 -10.68 8.67
C ASP A 154 5.97 -11.73 8.98
N GLY A 155 5.93 -12.20 10.23
CA GLY A 155 5.08 -13.32 10.68
C GLY A 155 5.75 -14.70 10.57
N THR A 156 6.92 -14.82 9.93
CA THR A 156 7.62 -16.12 9.82
C THR A 156 8.11 -16.56 11.21
N PRO A 157 7.84 -17.82 11.63
CA PRO A 157 8.34 -18.32 12.91
C PRO A 157 9.87 -18.36 12.94
N CYS A 158 10.47 -17.74 13.95
CA CYS A 158 11.94 -17.68 14.12
C CYS A 158 12.42 -18.35 15.42
N GLY A 159 11.51 -18.85 16.25
CA GLY A 159 11.82 -19.55 17.49
C GLY A 159 10.57 -19.95 18.25
N GLU A 160 10.74 -20.61 19.40
CA GLU A 160 9.61 -20.94 20.27
C GLU A 160 8.90 -19.68 20.75
N LYS A 161 7.64 -19.52 20.35
CA LYS A 161 6.83 -18.33 20.63
C LYS A 161 7.48 -17.02 20.14
N LYS A 162 8.19 -17.07 19.01
CA LYS A 162 8.78 -15.88 18.36
C LYS A 162 8.43 -15.82 16.87
N GLU A 163 8.31 -14.62 16.33
CA GLU A 163 8.08 -14.38 14.90
C GLU A 163 8.95 -13.24 14.39
N CYS A 164 9.19 -13.23 13.07
CA CYS A 164 9.88 -12.14 12.41
C CYS A 164 8.98 -10.91 12.27
N PHE A 165 9.51 -9.74 12.60
CA PHE A 165 8.85 -8.47 12.36
C PHE A 165 9.89 -7.38 12.12
N HIS A 166 9.80 -6.67 10.99
CA HIS A 166 10.80 -5.67 10.56
C HIS A 166 12.23 -6.21 10.56
N GLY A 167 12.40 -7.49 10.20
CA GLY A 167 13.72 -8.14 10.16
C GLY A 167 14.30 -8.52 11.53
N GLU A 168 13.53 -8.39 12.62
CA GLU A 168 13.94 -8.83 13.96
C GLU A 168 13.11 -10.03 14.43
N CYS A 169 13.74 -10.96 15.15
CA CYS A 169 13.04 -12.09 15.78
C CYS A 169 12.49 -11.64 17.13
N ILE A 170 11.21 -11.26 17.16
CA ILE A 170 10.56 -10.73 18.34
C ILE A 170 9.77 -11.82 19.06
N ASP A 171 9.68 -11.73 20.39
CA ASP A 171 8.72 -12.53 21.14
C ASP A 171 7.32 -12.25 20.60
N LEU A 172 6.56 -13.32 20.34
CA LEU A 172 5.13 -13.20 20.13
C LEU A 172 4.62 -12.43 21.32
N LYS A 173 4.14 -11.20 21.06
CA LYS A 173 3.56 -10.39 22.13
C LYS A 173 2.53 -11.29 22.78
N PRO A 174 2.63 -11.55 24.11
CA PRO A 174 1.53 -12.23 24.78
C PRO A 174 0.30 -11.47 24.35
N GLN A 175 -0.74 -12.20 23.99
CA GLN A 175 -2.04 -11.64 23.71
C GLN A 175 -2.51 -10.96 25.00
N LYS A 176 -1.93 -9.82 25.35
CA LYS A 176 -2.60 -8.82 26.13
C LYS A 176 -3.81 -8.59 25.26
N LEU A 177 -4.96 -9.07 25.74
CA LEU A 177 -6.10 -8.18 25.78
C LEU A 177 -5.58 -6.88 26.40
N GLU A 178 -4.89 -6.06 25.62
CA GLU A 178 -5.19 -4.66 25.67
C GLU A 178 -6.69 -4.66 25.38
N THR A 179 -7.46 -4.59 26.45
CA THR A 179 -8.60 -3.70 26.54
C THR A 179 -8.15 -2.30 26.11
N ASN A 180 -7.59 -2.15 24.91
CA ASN A 180 -7.83 -1.00 24.09
C ASN A 180 -9.33 -1.07 23.92
N GLN A 181 -9.98 -0.24 24.73
CA GLN A 181 -11.36 0.16 24.62
C GLN A 181 -11.75 -0.03 23.17
N ARG A 182 -12.70 -0.94 22.93
CA ARG A 182 -13.22 -1.20 21.60
C ARG A 182 -13.59 0.16 21.00
N SER A 183 -12.72 0.74 20.19
CA SER A 183 -13.04 1.99 19.53
C SER A 183 -13.84 1.59 18.32
N HIS A 184 -15.10 1.24 18.58
CA HIS A 184 -16.17 1.23 17.59
C HIS A 184 -16.54 2.67 17.17
N GLN A 185 -15.63 3.63 17.33
CA GLN A 185 -15.91 5.03 17.10
C GLN A 185 -15.52 5.35 15.66
N TYR A 186 -16.50 5.79 14.89
CA TYR A 186 -16.23 6.37 13.58
C TYR A 186 -15.30 7.57 13.72
N THR A 187 -14.46 7.80 12.72
CA THR A 187 -13.74 9.05 12.55
C THR A 187 -14.72 10.22 12.48
N SER A 188 -14.21 11.44 12.67
CA SER A 188 -14.94 12.63 12.24
C SER A 188 -15.30 12.53 10.76
N TRP A 189 -16.42 13.14 10.38
CA TRP A 189 -16.82 13.26 8.97
C TRP A 189 -15.75 13.97 8.16
N SER A 190 -15.55 13.52 6.93
CA SER A 190 -14.75 14.22 5.93
C SER A 190 -15.33 15.61 5.63
N ALA A 191 -14.53 16.45 4.97
CA ALA A 191 -15.08 17.63 4.31
C ALA A 191 -16.18 17.21 3.29
N CYS A 192 -17.10 18.12 3.03
CA CYS A 192 -18.15 17.87 2.04
C CYS A 192 -17.53 17.78 0.63
N SER A 193 -17.95 16.80 -0.17
CA SER A 193 -17.46 16.64 -1.55
C SER A 193 -17.78 17.83 -2.46
N ARG A 194 -18.68 18.73 -2.03
CA ARG A 194 -19.03 19.97 -2.72
C ARG A 194 -19.02 21.16 -1.78
N THR A 195 -18.55 22.28 -2.29
CA THR A 195 -18.65 23.59 -1.62
C THR A 195 -20.01 24.26 -1.85
N ASN A 196 -20.66 23.98 -2.99
CA ASN A 196 -21.98 24.50 -3.37
C ASN A 196 -22.89 23.35 -3.85
N GLY A 197 -24.18 23.40 -3.47
CA GLY A 197 -25.17 22.36 -3.78
C GLY A 197 -25.10 21.15 -2.83
N ILE A 198 -25.80 20.07 -3.21
CA ILE A 198 -25.84 18.81 -2.44
C ILE A 198 -24.65 17.93 -2.83
N GLY A 199 -23.80 17.62 -1.86
CA GLY A 199 -22.69 16.67 -1.95
C GLY A 199 -22.81 15.53 -0.96
N THR A 200 -21.75 14.75 -0.81
CA THR A 200 -21.61 13.63 0.12
C THR A 200 -20.37 13.81 0.98
N ARG A 201 -20.42 13.35 2.22
CA ARG A 201 -19.25 13.19 3.08
C ARG A 201 -19.25 11.80 3.67
N TYR A 202 -18.08 11.32 4.04
CA TYR A 202 -17.92 9.97 4.57
C TYR A 202 -17.22 9.98 5.93
N ARG A 203 -17.47 8.94 6.72
CA ARG A 203 -16.68 8.62 7.91
C ARG A 203 -16.40 7.14 7.93
N THR A 204 -15.25 6.78 8.50
CA THR A 204 -14.79 5.38 8.51
C THR A 204 -14.67 4.89 9.94
N ARG A 205 -14.89 3.60 10.15
CA ARG A 205 -14.51 2.90 11.38
C ARG A 205 -13.42 1.90 11.02
N LYS A 206 -12.29 1.93 11.73
CA LYS A 206 -11.25 0.91 11.57
C LYS A 206 -11.34 -0.08 12.72
N CYS A 207 -11.53 -1.34 12.37
CA CYS A 207 -11.31 -2.44 13.30
C CYS A 207 -9.80 -2.62 13.47
N SER A 208 -9.25 -2.23 14.62
CA SER A 208 -7.88 -2.63 14.97
C SER A 208 -7.95 -4.04 15.53
N ASN A 209 -7.86 -5.06 14.66
CA ASN A 209 -7.80 -6.44 15.10
C ASN A 209 -6.36 -6.92 14.97
N ARG A 210 -5.63 -6.93 16.10
CA ARG A 210 -4.30 -7.57 16.18
C ARG A 210 -4.39 -9.06 16.51
N ASN A 211 -5.60 -9.57 16.75
CA ASN A 211 -5.84 -10.98 17.01
C ASN A 211 -6.87 -11.48 16.01
N GLN A 212 -6.54 -12.57 15.32
CA GLN A 212 -7.53 -13.40 14.66
C GLN A 212 -8.61 -13.77 15.68
N ASN A 213 -9.71 -13.02 15.66
CA ASN A 213 -11.07 -13.46 15.91
C ASN A 213 -12.00 -12.26 15.78
N LYS A 214 -12.71 -12.25 14.64
CA LYS A 214 -14.04 -11.66 14.45
C LYS A 214 -14.20 -10.21 14.91
N CYS A 215 -13.92 -9.28 14.00
CA CYS A 215 -14.95 -8.27 13.81
C CYS A 215 -16.10 -9.01 13.11
N GLU A 216 -17.03 -9.58 13.89
CA GLU A 216 -18.32 -10.06 13.38
C GLU A 216 -19.10 -8.83 12.89
N PHE A 217 -18.67 -8.28 11.76
CA PHE A 217 -19.58 -7.56 10.90
C PHE A 217 -20.40 -8.67 10.24
N ASN A 218 -21.72 -8.62 10.41
CA ASN A 218 -22.57 -9.24 9.39
C ASN A 218 -22.06 -8.72 8.04
N ASP A 219 -21.86 -9.58 7.04
CA ASP A 219 -21.24 -9.25 5.73
C ASP A 219 -21.85 -8.04 4.98
N ASN A 220 -22.95 -7.49 5.53
CA ASN A 220 -23.70 -6.34 5.06
C ASN A 220 -23.44 -5.00 5.79
N GLU A 221 -22.69 -4.95 6.90
CA GLU A 221 -22.38 -3.67 7.56
C GLU A 221 -21.09 -3.04 7.02
N SER A 222 -21.23 -1.97 6.22
CA SER A 222 -20.08 -1.23 5.69
C SER A 222 -19.25 -0.60 6.82
N MET A 223 -17.91 -0.70 6.72
CA MET A 223 -16.96 0.02 7.59
C MET A 223 -16.98 1.54 7.38
N ILE A 224 -17.86 2.01 6.50
CA ILE A 224 -17.90 3.36 5.98
C ILE A 224 -19.35 3.76 5.88
N GLU A 225 -19.63 4.95 6.38
CA GLU A 225 -20.93 5.58 6.25
C GLU A 225 -20.78 6.80 5.36
N TYR A 226 -21.79 7.01 4.52
CA TYR A 226 -21.95 8.18 3.68
C TYR A 226 -23.18 8.94 4.14
N GLU A 227 -23.10 10.27 4.15
CA GLU A 227 -24.27 11.11 4.30
C GLU A 227 -24.22 12.29 3.34
N LEU A 228 -25.41 12.82 3.03
CA LEU A 228 -25.52 14.03 2.23
C LEU A 228 -25.04 15.24 3.04
N CYS A 229 -24.38 16.17 2.37
CA CYS A 229 -23.90 17.41 2.94
C CYS A 229 -24.11 18.57 1.95
N GLY A 230 -23.93 19.81 2.42
CA GLY A 230 -24.16 21.02 1.62
C GLY A 230 -25.58 21.56 1.76
N LYS A 231 -25.77 22.83 1.36
CA LYS A 231 -27.08 23.50 1.44
C LYS A 231 -27.81 23.34 0.11
N ASN A 232 -29.09 22.97 0.18
CA ASN A 232 -29.96 22.97 -0.98
C ASN A 232 -30.26 24.43 -1.34
N THR A 233 -29.47 25.01 -2.24
CA THR A 233 -29.83 26.27 -2.87
C THR A 233 -30.92 25.94 -3.87
N ASN A 234 -32.18 26.27 -3.55
CA ASN A 234 -33.34 26.20 -4.44
C ASN A 234 -33.23 27.17 -5.65
N GLU A 235 -32.02 27.41 -6.14
CA GLU A 235 -31.74 28.28 -7.28
C GLU A 235 -31.09 27.44 -8.38
N ASP A 236 -31.85 27.23 -9.46
CA ASP A 236 -31.42 26.82 -10.79
C ASP A 236 -30.86 25.38 -10.97
N HIS A 237 -31.64 24.37 -10.56
CA HIS A 237 -31.50 22.99 -11.07
C HIS A 237 -31.67 22.88 -12.60
N LEU A 238 -32.15 23.92 -13.28
CA LEU A 238 -32.35 23.97 -14.74
C LEU A 238 -31.12 24.47 -15.53
N LYS A 239 -30.05 24.93 -14.87
CA LYS A 239 -28.83 25.41 -15.57
C LYS A 239 -27.52 24.74 -15.14
N SER A 240 -27.53 23.90 -14.11
CA SER A 240 -26.32 23.15 -13.75
C SER A 240 -26.15 21.94 -14.66
N ILE A 241 -25.05 21.88 -15.41
CA ILE A 241 -24.57 20.66 -16.09
C ILE A 241 -24.55 19.51 -15.07
N ASP A 242 -24.95 18.28 -15.47
CA ASP A 242 -24.86 17.10 -14.61
C ASP A 242 -23.42 17.02 -14.09
N TYR A 243 -23.23 16.95 -12.77
CA TYR A 243 -21.89 16.92 -12.18
C TYR A 243 -21.05 15.75 -12.71
N ARG A 244 -21.68 14.63 -13.05
CA ARG A 244 -21.00 13.52 -13.73
C ARG A 244 -20.56 13.90 -15.14
N GLU A 245 -21.37 14.68 -15.86
CA GLU A 245 -21.01 15.21 -17.18
C GLU A 245 -19.86 16.20 -17.08
N GLU A 246 -19.84 17.05 -16.04
CA GLU A 246 -18.70 17.92 -15.76
C GLU A 246 -17.42 17.10 -15.52
N GLN A 247 -17.49 16.07 -14.66
CA GLN A 247 -16.37 15.17 -14.38
C GLN A 247 -15.87 14.47 -15.66
N CYS A 248 -16.77 13.95 -16.50
CA CYS A 248 -16.42 13.33 -17.77
C CYS A 248 -15.84 14.34 -18.76
N SER A 249 -16.37 15.56 -18.84
CA SER A 249 -15.90 16.58 -19.79
C SER A 249 -14.46 17.01 -19.55
N ARG A 250 -13.91 16.81 -18.34
CA ARG A 250 -12.48 17.00 -18.05
C ARG A 250 -11.58 16.12 -18.93
N PHE A 251 -12.12 15.03 -19.45
CA PHE A 251 -11.42 14.11 -20.34
C PHE A 251 -11.50 14.53 -21.82
N ASP A 252 -12.40 15.47 -22.19
CA ASP A 252 -12.60 15.92 -23.58
C ASP A 252 -11.35 16.60 -24.16
N GLN A 253 -10.51 17.17 -23.28
CA GLN A 253 -9.25 17.79 -23.64
C GLN A 253 -8.12 16.79 -23.93
N PHE A 254 -8.37 15.48 -23.75
CA PHE A 254 -7.37 14.44 -23.96
C PHE A 254 -7.60 13.70 -25.28
N LYS A 255 -6.51 13.55 -26.04
CA LYS A 255 -6.51 12.75 -27.27
C LYS A 255 -6.33 11.28 -26.94
N LEU A 256 -7.35 10.47 -27.22
CA LEU A 256 -7.22 9.01 -27.23
C LEU A 256 -6.94 8.57 -28.66
N ARG A 257 -5.76 7.97 -28.89
CA ARG A 257 -5.28 7.56 -30.23
C ARG A 257 -5.24 8.72 -31.25
N GLY A 258 -4.82 9.89 -30.81
CA GLY A 258 -4.61 11.06 -31.67
C GLY A 258 -5.87 11.90 -31.97
N ILE A 259 -7.05 11.48 -31.53
CA ILE A 259 -8.32 12.19 -31.73
C ILE A 259 -8.96 12.56 -30.39
N TYR A 260 -9.66 13.69 -30.36
CA TYR A 260 -10.46 14.12 -29.21
C TYR A 260 -11.79 13.37 -29.19
N HIS A 261 -12.30 13.10 -27.99
CA HIS A 261 -13.59 12.44 -27.77
C HIS A 261 -14.44 13.31 -26.86
N LYS A 262 -15.76 13.21 -27.00
CA LYS A 262 -16.69 13.73 -25.99
C LYS A 262 -16.99 12.59 -25.02
N TRP A 263 -16.57 12.73 -23.78
CA TRP A 263 -16.78 11.75 -22.73
C TRP A 263 -18.13 11.99 -22.08
N LEU A 264 -18.95 10.93 -22.05
CA LEU A 264 -20.29 10.98 -21.45
C LEU A 264 -20.30 10.16 -20.17
N PRO A 265 -21.11 10.56 -19.17
CA PRO A 265 -21.35 9.75 -17.99
C PRO A 265 -21.82 8.37 -18.37
N TYR A 266 -21.19 7.35 -17.79
CA TYR A 266 -21.70 6.00 -17.91
C TYR A 266 -22.95 5.86 -17.03
N ILE A 267 -24.08 5.54 -17.66
CA ILE A 267 -25.33 5.27 -16.98
C ILE A 267 -25.55 3.76 -17.06
N TYR A 268 -25.47 3.06 -15.93
CA TYR A 268 -25.85 1.66 -15.85
C TYR A 268 -27.36 1.56 -16.07
N SER A 269 -27.79 1.10 -17.24
CA SER A 269 -29.20 0.75 -17.47
C SER A 269 -29.47 -0.57 -16.73
N GLN A 270 -30.34 -0.53 -15.73
CA GLN A 270 -30.93 -1.76 -15.16
C GLN A 270 -31.83 -2.45 -16.18
#